data_AF-A0AAV7R8T9-F1
#
_entry.id   AF-A0AAV7R8T9-F1
#
_cell.length_a   1.000
_cell.length_b   1.000
_cell.length_c   1.000
_cell.angle_alpha   90.00
_cell.angle_beta   90.00
_cell.angle_gamma   90.00
#
_symmetry.space_group_name_H-M   'P 1'
#
loop_
_entity.id
_entity.type
_entity.pdbx_description
1 polymer ?
#
loop_
_entity_poly.entity_id
_entity_poly.type
_entity_poly.pdbx_seq_one_letter_code
_entity_poly.pdbx_strand_id
1 'polypeptide(L)'
;MAAPIGARIDVQQILKEIGIEPCALSDHAAVSLTLNVPTQPKAPQPWRLKTTLLLRPEVVAQIQKAIFSFLDINDTADIPISLLWETLKAVIRGEFIVIPAADKTRRQKRAQLQLEVTELQRIHKRTGARGSGECSVQPGLN
;
A
#
# COMPACT_ATOMS: atom_id res chain seq x y z
N MET A 1 -6.14 27.36 -10.27
CA MET A 1 -6.60 26.13 -9.59
C MET A 1 -5.54 25.06 -9.77
N ALA A 2 -4.85 24.62 -8.71
CA ALA A 2 -3.79 23.61 -8.79
C ALA A 2 -4.36 22.21 -8.51
N ALA A 3 -4.04 21.23 -9.36
CA ALA A 3 -4.52 19.86 -9.24
C ALA A 3 -3.92 19.15 -8.01
N PRO A 4 -4.68 18.26 -7.33
CA PRO A 4 -4.24 17.61 -6.11
C PRO A 4 -3.01 16.70 -6.31
N ILE A 5 -2.16 16.67 -5.29
CA ILE A 5 -0.97 15.81 -5.21
C ILE A 5 -1.44 14.35 -5.15
N GLY A 6 -1.10 13.56 -6.17
CA GLY A 6 -1.51 12.16 -6.31
C GLY A 6 -2.53 11.88 -7.42
N ALA A 7 -2.88 12.88 -8.24
CA ALA A 7 -3.67 12.64 -9.44
C ALA A 7 -2.99 11.60 -10.35
N ARG A 8 -3.66 10.47 -10.56
CA ARG A 8 -3.26 9.44 -11.52
C ARG A 8 -3.27 10.10 -12.89
N ILE A 9 -2.16 10.07 -13.62
CA ILE A 9 -2.11 10.61 -14.98
C ILE A 9 -3.00 9.71 -15.84
N ASP A 10 -4.10 10.28 -16.34
CA ASP A 10 -4.93 9.59 -17.31
C ASP A 10 -4.23 9.63 -18.66
N VAL A 11 -3.81 8.45 -19.13
CA VAL A 11 -3.07 8.29 -20.39
C VAL A 11 -3.91 8.81 -21.57
N GLN A 12 -5.24 8.69 -21.50
CA GLN A 12 -6.14 9.19 -22.55
C GLN A 12 -6.11 10.72 -22.66
N GLN A 13 -5.87 11.42 -21.54
CA GLN A 13 -5.84 12.87 -21.48
C GLN A 13 -4.54 13.47 -22.04
N ILE A 14 -3.45 12.70 -22.02
CA ILE A 14 -2.12 13.14 -22.48
C ILE A 14 -1.73 12.55 -23.84
N LEU A 15 -2.55 11.66 -24.40
CA LEU A 15 -2.32 11.10 -25.72
C LEU A 15 -2.46 12.20 -26.78
N LYS A 16 -1.41 12.40 -27.58
CA LYS A 16 -1.45 13.34 -28.71
C LYS A 16 -1.65 12.60 -30.02
N GLU A 17 -0.86 11.55 -30.25
CA GLU A 17 -0.87 10.81 -31.50
C GLU A 17 -0.42 9.37 -31.26
N ILE A 18 -1.02 8.42 -31.97
CA ILE A 18 -0.59 7.03 -32.01
C ILE A 18 -0.63 6.56 -33.46
N GLY A 19 0.44 5.92 -33.91
CA GLY A 19 0.61 5.49 -35.28
C GLY A 19 1.26 4.11 -35.37
N ILE A 20 0.99 3.44 -36.47
CA ILE A 20 1.74 2.24 -36.88
C ILE A 20 2.44 2.62 -38.17
N GLU A 21 3.77 2.59 -38.14
CA GLU A 21 4.58 3.02 -39.26
C GLU A 21 4.56 1.96 -40.38
N PRO A 22 4.43 2.36 -41.66
CA PRO A 22 4.42 1.43 -42.76
C PRO A 22 5.71 0.59 -42.82
N CYS A 23 5.58 -0.73 -42.84
CA CYS A 23 6.71 -1.66 -42.98
C CYS A 23 6.47 -2.57 -44.19
N ALA A 24 7.33 -2.48 -45.20
CA ALA A 24 7.24 -3.29 -46.41
C ALA A 24 8.07 -4.58 -46.35
N LEU A 25 8.96 -4.70 -45.36
CA LEU A 25 9.98 -5.76 -45.29
C LEU A 25 9.67 -6.84 -44.27
N SER A 26 8.73 -6.60 -43.35
CA SER A 26 8.32 -7.54 -42.30
C SER A 26 6.86 -7.29 -41.94
N ASP A 27 6.20 -8.34 -41.47
CA ASP A 27 4.90 -8.32 -40.81
C ASP A 27 4.91 -7.58 -39.45
N HIS A 28 6.09 -7.24 -38.93
CA HIS A 28 6.25 -6.37 -37.76
C HIS A 28 6.44 -4.91 -38.19
N ALA A 29 5.41 -4.10 -37.94
CA ALA A 29 5.43 -2.64 -38.10
C ALA A 29 5.74 -1.94 -36.78
N ALA A 30 6.53 -0.86 -36.82
CA ALA A 30 6.87 -0.07 -35.63
C ALA A 30 5.63 0.70 -35.13
N VAL A 31 5.44 0.77 -33.82
CA VAL A 31 4.35 1.55 -33.21
C VAL A 31 4.93 2.85 -32.66
N SER A 32 4.43 3.98 -33.14
CA SER A 32 4.79 5.32 -32.68
C SER A 32 3.73 5.86 -31.71
N LEU A 33 4.17 6.51 -30.63
CA LEU A 33 3.30 7.08 -29.61
C LEU A 33 3.85 8.46 -29.20
N THR A 34 3.04 9.50 -29.43
CA THR A 34 3.34 10.86 -29.01
C THR A 34 2.44 11.24 -27.84
N LEU A 35 3.05 11.61 -26.71
CA LEU A 35 2.35 12.04 -25.51
C LEU A 35 2.63 13.52 -25.25
N ASN A 36 1.58 14.31 -25.02
CA ASN A 36 1.67 15.67 -24.52
C ASN A 36 1.66 15.66 -22.99
N VAL A 37 2.82 15.34 -22.40
CA VAL A 37 2.96 15.34 -20.94
C VAL A 37 3.03 16.78 -20.45
N PRO A 38 2.09 17.26 -19.61
CA PRO A 38 2.15 18.61 -19.07
C PRO A 38 3.45 18.79 -18.27
N THR A 39 4.36 19.59 -18.82
CA THR A 39 5.69 19.88 -18.30
C THR A 39 5.66 20.85 -17.13
N GLN A 40 4.68 20.78 -16.24
CA GLN A 40 4.88 21.37 -14.92
C GLN A 40 5.88 20.46 -14.21
N PRO A 41 7.17 20.82 -14.11
CA PRO A 41 8.09 20.02 -13.34
C PRO A 41 7.65 20.26 -11.91
N LYS A 42 6.83 19.37 -11.38
CA LYS A 42 6.69 19.28 -9.93
C LYS A 42 8.11 19.07 -9.46
N ALA A 43 8.68 20.08 -8.78
CA ALA A 43 9.99 19.96 -8.19
C ALA A 43 10.08 18.60 -7.51
N PRO A 44 11.14 17.80 -7.75
CA PRO A 44 11.22 16.46 -7.22
C PRO A 44 10.94 16.54 -5.73
N GLN A 45 9.82 15.97 -5.30
CA GLN A 45 9.44 16.05 -3.90
C GLN A 45 10.47 15.22 -3.14
N PRO A 46 11.33 15.83 -2.31
CA PRO A 46 12.28 15.07 -1.55
C PRO A 46 11.48 14.16 -0.64
N TRP A 47 11.82 12.88 -0.65
CA TRP A 47 11.20 11.97 0.30
C TRP A 47 11.56 12.40 1.71
N ARG A 48 10.58 12.33 2.61
CA ARG A 48 10.74 12.67 4.01
C ARG A 48 10.39 11.46 4.86
N LEU A 49 11.32 11.08 5.73
CA LEU A 49 11.06 10.09 6.76
C LEU A 49 10.02 10.65 7.74
N LYS A 50 9.02 9.84 8.10
CA LYS A 50 8.14 10.16 9.23
C LYS A 50 8.92 9.96 10.52
N THR A 51 9.37 11.04 11.15
CA THR A 51 10.17 11.02 12.38
C THR A 51 9.45 10.37 13.56
N THR A 52 8.11 10.40 13.58
CA THR A 52 7.30 9.69 14.58
C THR A 52 7.51 8.17 14.57
N LEU A 53 8.02 7.60 13.47
CA LEU A 53 8.39 6.18 13.42
C LEU A 53 9.59 5.87 14.32
N LEU A 54 10.52 6.82 14.50
CA LEU A 54 11.71 6.66 15.32
C LEU A 54 11.42 6.71 16.82
N LEU A 55 10.26 7.24 17.21
CA LEU A 55 9.80 7.26 18.60
C LEU A 55 9.32 5.89 19.09
N ARG A 56 9.15 4.93 18.17
CA ARG A 56 8.64 3.59 18.44
C ARG A 56 9.81 2.63 18.64
N PRO A 57 10.06 2.12 19.87
CA PRO A 57 11.20 1.26 20.15
C PRO A 57 11.21 -0.01 19.28
N GLU A 58 10.03 -0.54 18.96
CA GLU A 58 9.89 -1.72 18.10
C GLU A 58 10.38 -1.48 16.68
N VAL A 59 10.18 -0.26 16.15
CA VAL A 59 10.67 0.12 14.82
C VAL A 59 12.18 0.29 14.86
N VAL A 60 12.72 0.92 15.91
CA VAL A 60 14.16 1.09 16.06
C VAL A 60 14.87 -0.26 16.13
N ALA A 61 14.35 -1.20 16.92
CA ALA A 61 14.89 -2.56 17.01
C ALA A 61 14.82 -3.30 15.67
N GLN A 62 13.72 -3.14 14.91
CA GLN A 62 13.58 -3.71 13.58
C GLN A 62 14.64 -3.17 12.60
N ILE A 63 14.85 -1.85 12.58
CA ILE A 63 15.86 -1.22 11.71
C ILE A 63 17.28 -1.64 12.11
N GLN A 64 17.58 -1.68 13.42
CA GLN A 64 18.87 -2.18 13.90
C GLN A 64 19.13 -3.61 13.42
N LYS A 65 18.13 -4.50 13.57
CA LYS A 65 18.22 -5.88 13.08
C LYS A 65 18.46 -5.93 11.56
N ALA A 66 17.77 -5.10 10.78
CA ALA A 66 17.95 -5.03 9.33
C ALA A 66 19.37 -4.57 8.96
N ILE A 67 19.93 -3.58 9.67
CA ILE A 67 21.30 -3.11 9.46
C ILE A 67 22.30 -4.22 9.76
N PHE A 68 22.20 -4.88 10.92
CA PHE A 68 23.13 -5.95 11.29
C PHE A 68 23.04 -7.14 10.33
N SER A 69 21.83 -7.56 9.96
CA SER A 69 21.63 -8.64 8.98
C SER A 69 22.17 -8.28 7.60
N PHE A 70 22.07 -7.01 7.20
CA PHE A 70 22.63 -6.56 5.93
C PHE A 70 24.16 -6.61 5.95
N LEU A 71 24.79 -6.10 7.00
CA LEU A 71 26.25 -6.06 7.12
C LEU A 71 26.85 -7.48 7.20
N ASP A 72 26.22 -8.38 7.96
CA ASP A 72 26.68 -9.77 8.09
C ASP A 72 26.79 -10.50 6.74
N ILE A 73 25.92 -10.16 5.79
CA ILE A 73 25.85 -10.80 4.47
C ILE A 73 26.68 -10.06 3.41
N ASN A 74 26.79 -8.73 3.50
CA ASN A 74 27.30 -7.88 2.42
C ASN A 74 28.63 -7.18 2.74
N ASP A 75 29.11 -7.19 3.98
CA ASP A 75 30.41 -6.61 4.34
C ASP A 75 31.55 -7.59 3.99
N THR A 76 31.84 -7.69 2.69
CA THR A 76 32.94 -8.50 2.16
C THR A 76 34.05 -7.62 1.61
N ALA A 77 35.28 -8.14 1.60
CA ALA A 77 36.47 -7.38 1.16
C ALA A 77 36.40 -6.90 -0.30
N ASP A 78 35.59 -7.57 -1.13
CA ASP A 78 35.42 -7.27 -2.54
C ASP A 78 34.46 -6.10 -2.81
N ILE A 79 33.64 -5.73 -1.83
CA ILE A 79 32.60 -4.70 -2.00
C ILE A 79 33.14 -3.33 -1.58
N PRO A 80 33.10 -2.32 -2.47
CA PRO A 80 33.51 -0.98 -2.08
C PRO A 80 32.55 -0.40 -1.04
N ILE A 81 33.12 0.27 -0.02
CA ILE A 81 32.38 0.88 1.10
C ILE A 81 31.28 1.85 0.61
N SER A 82 31.52 2.55 -0.50
CA SER A 82 30.51 3.43 -1.11
C SER A 82 29.27 2.65 -1.55
N LEU A 83 29.44 1.53 -2.26
CA LEU A 83 28.34 0.68 -2.69
C LEU A 83 27.61 0.05 -1.50
N LEU A 84 28.37 -0.42 -0.50
CA LEU A 84 27.81 -0.95 0.73
C LEU A 84 26.91 0.08 1.43
N TRP A 85 27.35 1.34 1.50
CA TRP A 85 26.56 2.42 2.08
C TRP A 85 25.32 2.79 1.25
N GLU A 86 25.44 2.89 -0.08
CA GLU A 86 24.31 3.20 -0.96
C GLU A 86 23.21 2.12 -0.87
N THR A 87 23.62 0.85 -0.86
CA THR A 87 22.71 -0.29 -0.76
C THR A 87 22.07 -0.40 0.63
N LEU A 88 22.83 -0.21 1.71
CA LEU A 88 22.30 -0.15 3.07
C LEU A 88 21.22 0.94 3.22
N LYS A 89 21.48 2.15 2.68
CA LYS A 89 20.50 3.24 2.69
C LYS A 89 19.21 2.85 1.94
N ALA A 90 19.32 2.14 0.82
CA ALA A 90 18.15 1.67 0.08
C ALA A 90 17.33 0.65 0.88
N VAL A 91 18.00 -0.27 1.58
CA VAL A 91 17.35 -1.26 2.48
C VAL A 91 16.61 -0.57 3.62
N ILE A 92 17.29 0.30 4.37
CA ILE A 92 16.69 1.04 5.49
C ILE A 92 15.48 1.87 5.02
N ARG A 93 15.60 2.50 3.85
CA ARG A 93 14.49 3.26 3.26
C ARG A 93 13.31 2.38 2.91
N GLY A 94 13.55 1.18 2.38
CA GLY A 94 12.51 0.17 2.11
C GLY A 94 11.73 -0.17 3.37
N GLU A 95 12.43 -0.46 4.46
CA GLU A 95 11.82 -0.75 5.77
C GLU A 95 10.91 0.40 6.24
N PHE A 96 11.39 1.64 6.17
CA PHE A 96 10.59 2.81 6.57
C PHE A 96 9.38 3.08 5.67
N ILE A 97 9.39 2.64 4.41
CA ILE A 97 8.25 2.77 3.50
C ILE A 97 7.19 1.71 3.82
N VAL A 98 7.60 0.48 4.13
CA VAL A 98 6.69 -0.64 4.40
C VAL A 98 5.90 -0.42 5.70
N ILE A 99 6.56 0.06 6.76
CA ILE A 99 5.93 0.14 8.09
C ILE A 99 4.64 0.99 8.11
N PRO A 100 4.62 2.26 7.62
CA PRO A 100 3.39 3.06 7.59
C PRO A 100 2.32 2.49 6.66
N ALA A 101 2.72 1.84 5.56
CA ALA A 101 1.79 1.21 4.64
C ALA A 101 1.07 0.03 5.31
N ALA A 102 1.83 -0.83 6.00
CA ALA A 102 1.28 -1.93 6.79
C ALA A 102 0.37 -1.44 7.93
N ASP A 103 0.77 -0.36 8.62
CA ASP A 103 -0.05 0.26 9.68
C ASP A 103 -1.38 0.78 9.14
N LYS A 104 -1.38 1.41 7.95
CA LYS A 104 -2.61 1.88 7.29
C LYS A 104 -3.54 0.71 6.97
N THR A 105 -3.03 -0.34 6.33
CA THR A 105 -3.81 -1.54 5.99
C THR A 105 -4.39 -2.18 7.25
N ARG A 106 -3.59 -2.32 8.31
CA ARG A 106 -4.03 -2.90 9.59
C ARG A 106 -5.11 -2.05 10.26
N ARG A 107 -5.00 -0.72 10.21
CA ARG A 107 -6.04 0.21 10.73
C ARG A 107 -7.34 0.09 9.95
N GLN A 108 -7.29 0.03 8.61
CA GLN A 108 -8.46 -0.15 7.77
C GLN A 108 -9.17 -1.48 8.07
N LYS A 109 -8.42 -2.57 8.21
CA LYS A 109 -9.00 -3.87 8.55
C LYS A 109 -9.65 -3.87 9.93
N ARG A 110 -9.01 -3.25 10.94
CA ARG A 110 -9.58 -3.09 12.28
C ARG A 110 -10.90 -2.30 12.25
N ALA A 111 -10.95 -1.20 11.51
CA ALA A 111 -12.17 -0.40 11.38
C ALA A 111 -13.30 -1.21 10.73
N GLN A 112 -13.01 -1.97 9.67
CA GLN A 112 -13.99 -2.85 9.02
C GLN A 112 -14.55 -3.89 10.00
N LEU A 113 -13.67 -4.57 10.75
CA LEU A 113 -14.08 -5.58 11.73
C LEU A 113 -14.90 -4.97 12.88
N GLN A 114 -14.57 -3.75 13.32
CA GLN A 114 -15.36 -3.06 14.35
C GLN A 114 -16.79 -2.74 13.89
N LEU A 115 -16.96 -2.34 12.64
CA LEU A 115 -18.29 -2.13 12.04
C LEU A 115 -19.07 -3.44 11.99
N GLU A 116 -18.44 -4.52 11.55
CA GLU A 116 -19.03 -5.86 11.47
C GLU A 116 -19.47 -6.37 12.85
N VAL A 117 -18.62 -6.25 13.86
CA VAL A 117 -18.96 -6.63 15.25
C VAL A 117 -20.15 -5.81 15.77
N THR A 118 -20.16 -4.49 15.52
CA THR A 118 -21.26 -3.62 15.96
C THR A 118 -22.59 -4.01 15.31
N GLU A 119 -22.55 -4.33 14.02
CA GLU A 119 -23.73 -4.76 13.28
C GLU A 119 -24.25 -6.12 13.77
N LEU A 120 -23.36 -7.08 13.99
CA LEU A 120 -23.73 -8.39 14.55
C LEU A 120 -24.32 -8.26 15.96
N GLN A 121 -23.78 -7.39 16.81
CA GLN A 121 -24.35 -7.09 18.12
C GLN A 121 -25.75 -6.48 18.02
N ARG A 122 -25.96 -5.58 17.05
CA ARG A 122 -27.26 -4.96 16.78
C ARG A 122 -28.29 -5.99 16.33
N ILE A 123 -27.89 -6.93 15.46
CA ILE A 123 -28.74 -8.03 14.99
C ILE A 123 -29.09 -8.96 16.17
N HIS A 124 -28.09 -9.38 16.95
CA HIS A 124 -28.31 -10.26 18.10
C HIS A 124 -29.28 -9.66 19.12
N LYS A 125 -29.16 -8.36 19.45
CA LYS A 125 -30.11 -7.67 20.35
C LYS A 125 -31.54 -7.70 19.82
N ARG A 126 -31.73 -7.57 18.51
CA ARG A 126 -33.08 -7.64 17.88
C ARG A 126 -33.65 -9.06 17.87
N THR A 127 -32.82 -10.07 17.65
CA THR A 127 -33.25 -11.48 17.58
C THR A 127 -33.47 -12.08 18.97
N GLY A 128 -32.62 -11.74 19.95
CA GLY A 128 -32.76 -12.16 21.35
C GLY A 128 -34.03 -11.64 22.01
N ALA A 129 -34.54 -10.48 21.61
CA ALA A 129 -35.82 -9.95 22.08
C ALA A 129 -37.06 -10.69 21.51
N ARG A 130 -36.90 -11.52 20.47
CA ARG A 130 -38.00 -12.33 19.89
C ARG A 130 -38.02 -13.78 20.38
N GLY A 131 -36.99 -14.23 21.10
CA GLY A 131 -36.78 -15.66 21.43
C GLY A 131 -37.17 -16.11 22.84
N SER A 132 -37.62 -15.22 23.73
CA SER A 132 -38.00 -15.56 25.11
C SER A 132 -39.52 -15.46 25.33
N GLY A 133 -40.28 -16.15 24.49
CA GLY A 133 -41.70 -16.41 24.69
C GLY A 133 -41.91 -17.93 24.65
N GLU A 134 -41.75 -18.58 25.79
CA GLU A 134 -42.21 -19.95 26.00
C GLU A 134 -43.71 -20.01 25.69
N CYS A 135 -44.09 -20.77 24.65
CA CYS A 135 -45.48 -21.04 24.33
C CYS A 135 -45.76 -22.53 24.55
N SER A 136 -46.36 -22.79 25.71
CA SER A 136 -47.36 -23.80 26.03
C SER A 136 -47.13 -25.26 25.59
N VAL A 137 -46.80 -26.07 26.59
CA VAL A 137 -47.13 -27.51 26.67
C VAL A 137 -48.63 -27.68 26.40
N GLN A 138 -49.00 -28.45 25.38
CA GLN A 138 -50.40 -28.86 25.17
C GLN A 138 -50.77 -30.04 26.08
N PRO A 139 -51.94 -30.03 26.74
CA PRO A 139 -52.44 -31.19 27.47
C PRO A 139 -53.17 -32.13 26.50
N GLY A 140 -52.65 -33.35 26.33
CA GLY A 140 -53.36 -34.44 25.67
C GLY A 140 -54.31 -35.12 26.66
N LEU A 141 -55.61 -34.93 26.44
CA LEU A 141 -56.72 -35.67 27.05
C LEU A 141 -57.02 -36.93 26.22
N ASN A 142 -57.28 -38.03 26.95
CA ASN A 142 -57.75 -39.38 26.58
C ASN A 142 -56.73 -40.36 26.00
#